data_AF-C4R1J6-F1
#
_entry.id   AF-C4R1J6-F1
#
_cell.length_a   1.000
_cell.length_b   1.000
_cell.length_c   1.000
_cell.angle_alpha   90.00
_cell.angle_beta   90.00
_cell.angle_gamma   90.00
#
_symmetry.space_group_name_H-M   'P 1'
#
loop_
_entity.id
_entity.type
_entity.pdbx_description
1 polymer ?
#
loop_
_entity_poly.entity_id
_entity_poly.type
_entity_poly.pdbx_seq_one_letter_code
_entity_poly.pdbx_strand_id
1 'polypeptide(L)'
;MARLSIAGNRLNRLGSISPKTPRSAVSNSASGSARTHTGTPRGNKTPIRNVITSSTGISRNQPGDPLPIAKKYRYKPGTLALREIKRYQKSTDLLLRKLPFARLVREIAQENFIQGEMFQWQSVAILALQEAAEAFLVGLLEDTNLCALHAKRVTIMQKDIQLARRIRGDGI
;
A
#
# COMPACT_ATOMS: atom_id res chain seq x y z
N MET A 1 -33.26 -27.13 -4.15
CA MET A 1 -34.07 -25.99 -4.64
C MET A 1 -33.20 -25.14 -5.53
N ALA A 2 -33.58 -25.06 -6.80
CA ALA A 2 -32.89 -24.34 -7.87
C ALA A 2 -33.14 -22.83 -7.79
N ARG A 3 -32.17 -22.03 -8.27
CA ARG A 3 -32.42 -20.91 -9.19
C ARG A 3 -31.13 -20.43 -9.88
N LEU A 4 -30.99 -20.83 -11.15
CA LEU A 4 -30.27 -20.09 -12.20
C LEU A 4 -31.19 -19.00 -12.78
N SER A 5 -30.61 -17.90 -13.28
CA SER A 5 -31.04 -17.06 -14.43
C SER A 5 -30.13 -15.81 -14.46
N ILE A 6 -29.10 -15.63 -15.31
CA ILE A 6 -28.98 -15.40 -16.78
C ILE A 6 -29.78 -14.19 -17.32
N ALA A 7 -29.08 -13.10 -17.66
CA ALA A 7 -28.98 -12.50 -19.01
C ALA A 7 -28.65 -10.99 -18.97
N GLY A 8 -27.79 -10.50 -19.88
CA GLY A 8 -27.87 -9.09 -20.32
C GLY A 8 -26.59 -8.41 -20.84
N ASN A 9 -26.24 -8.69 -22.10
CA ASN A 9 -25.31 -7.95 -22.98
C ASN A 9 -25.32 -6.41 -22.87
N ARG A 10 -24.13 -5.77 -22.96
CA ARG A 10 -23.94 -4.58 -23.84
C ARG A 10 -22.46 -4.29 -24.15
N LEU A 11 -22.07 -4.65 -25.37
CA LEU A 11 -20.87 -4.16 -26.07
C LEU A 11 -21.15 -2.79 -26.73
N ASN A 12 -20.07 -2.03 -26.91
CA ASN A 12 -19.87 -0.92 -27.86
C ASN A 12 -20.43 0.47 -27.52
N ARG A 13 -19.52 1.37 -27.14
CA ARG A 13 -19.47 2.72 -27.70
C ARG A 13 -18.03 3.27 -27.65
N LEU A 14 -17.32 3.13 -28.78
CA LEU A 14 -16.12 3.91 -29.12
C LEU A 14 -16.55 5.27 -29.70
N GLY A 15 -15.76 6.31 -29.43
CA GLY A 15 -15.86 7.68 -29.96
C GLY A 15 -15.24 8.65 -28.95
N SER A 16 -13.94 8.96 -29.02
CA SER A 16 -13.22 9.92 -29.91
C SER A 16 -12.93 11.26 -29.20
N ILE A 17 -11.64 11.53 -28.93
CA ILE A 17 -10.84 12.76 -29.25
C ILE A 17 -11.54 14.13 -28.96
N SER A 18 -11.07 15.17 -28.24
CA SER A 18 -9.77 15.69 -27.74
C SER A 18 -10.03 16.92 -26.78
N PRO A 19 -9.02 17.65 -26.25
CA PRO A 19 -9.11 18.41 -24.97
C PRO A 19 -9.52 19.89 -25.10
N LYS A 20 -10.05 20.48 -24.00
CA LYS A 20 -10.26 21.94 -23.85
C LYS A 20 -9.48 22.49 -22.64
N THR A 21 -8.83 23.62 -22.90
CA THR A 21 -7.92 24.45 -22.09
C THR A 21 -8.58 25.17 -20.89
N PRO A 22 -7.81 25.68 -19.91
CA PRO A 22 -8.36 26.22 -18.66
C PRO A 22 -8.84 27.67 -18.81
N ARG A 23 -9.97 27.99 -18.18
CA ARG A 23 -10.52 29.35 -18.06
C ARG A 23 -10.08 30.00 -16.75
N SER A 24 -9.69 31.27 -16.86
CA SER A 24 -9.16 32.17 -15.86
C SER A 24 -10.20 32.77 -14.89
N ALA A 25 -9.70 33.08 -13.69
CA ALA A 25 -9.97 34.23 -12.83
C ALA A 25 -11.42 34.58 -12.42
N VAL A 26 -11.68 34.48 -11.12
CA VAL A 26 -12.71 35.27 -10.41
C VAL A 26 -12.05 35.98 -9.24
N SER A 27 -12.17 37.30 -9.26
CA SER A 27 -11.75 38.27 -8.25
C SER A 27 -12.81 38.39 -7.15
N ASN A 28 -12.39 38.33 -5.88
CA ASN A 28 -13.24 38.74 -4.75
C ASN A 28 -12.64 39.99 -4.09
N SER A 29 -13.35 41.10 -4.21
CA SER A 29 -13.16 42.35 -3.48
C SER A 29 -13.87 42.27 -2.12
N ALA A 30 -13.12 42.35 -1.02
CA ALA A 30 -13.67 42.50 0.32
C ALA A 30 -13.68 43.98 0.73
N SER A 31 -14.87 44.45 1.10
CA SER A 31 -15.18 45.75 1.68
C SER A 31 -14.66 45.88 3.12
N GLY A 32 -14.26 47.11 3.48
CA GLY A 32 -13.52 47.40 4.71
C GLY A 32 -14.33 47.58 5.99
N SER A 33 -13.60 47.76 7.10
CA SER A 33 -14.04 48.59 8.22
C SER A 33 -12.88 48.95 9.18
N ALA A 34 -12.88 50.25 9.51
CA ALA A 34 -12.30 51.05 10.60
C ALA A 34 -11.09 50.56 11.45
N ARG A 35 -10.08 51.46 11.55
CA ARG A 35 -9.07 51.56 12.61
C ARG A 35 -9.40 52.78 13.51
N THR A 36 -9.10 52.67 14.80
CA THR A 36 -8.84 53.80 15.70
C THR A 36 -7.49 53.63 16.40
N HIS A 37 -6.96 54.77 16.91
CA HIS A 37 -5.79 54.98 17.76
C HIS A 37 -4.49 55.51 17.10
N THR A 38 -4.52 56.83 16.86
CA THR A 38 -3.58 57.87 17.36
C THR A 38 -2.10 57.50 17.57
N GLY A 39 -1.23 58.07 16.72
CA GLY A 39 0.21 58.20 16.96
C GLY A 39 0.67 59.65 16.81
N THR A 40 1.52 60.11 17.72
CA THR A 40 2.26 61.38 17.70
C THR A 40 3.41 61.37 16.66
N PRO A 41 3.86 62.52 16.12
CA PRO A 41 4.72 62.58 14.95
C PRO A 41 6.21 62.80 15.28
N ARG A 42 7.05 62.52 14.26
CA ARG A 42 8.33 63.16 13.89
C ARG A 42 9.57 62.26 13.94
N GLY A 43 10.20 62.10 12.78
CA GLY A 43 11.53 61.52 12.64
C GLY A 43 11.83 61.07 11.21
N ASN A 44 12.09 62.01 10.30
CA ASN A 44 12.61 61.73 8.96
C ASN A 44 13.97 61.00 9.06
N LYS A 45 13.98 59.70 8.77
CA LYS A 45 15.16 58.94 8.40
C LYS A 45 14.75 57.97 7.30
N THR A 46 15.14 58.30 6.06
CA THR A 46 14.98 57.44 4.88
C THR A 46 15.66 56.09 5.13
N PRO A 47 14.92 54.97 5.22
CA PRO A 47 15.57 53.67 5.23
C PRO A 47 15.89 53.31 3.77
N ILE A 48 17.17 53.08 3.52
CA ILE A 48 17.68 52.51 2.27
C ILE A 48 16.84 51.28 1.94
N ARG A 49 16.14 51.35 0.81
CA ARG A 49 15.38 50.24 0.24
C ARG A 49 16.37 49.18 -0.20
N ASN A 50 16.70 48.25 0.70
CA ASN A 50 17.32 46.99 0.32
C ASN A 50 16.33 46.25 -0.58
N VAL A 51 16.51 46.40 -1.88
CA VAL A 51 15.85 45.58 -2.89
C VAL A 51 16.40 44.17 -2.69
N ILE A 52 15.72 43.39 -1.85
CA ILE A 52 15.81 41.94 -1.92
C ILE A 52 15.13 41.60 -3.24
N THR A 53 15.93 41.53 -4.31
CA THR A 53 15.52 40.89 -5.55
C THR A 53 15.14 39.46 -5.18
N SER A 54 13.84 39.22 -5.11
CA SER A 54 13.25 37.90 -5.15
C SER A 54 13.72 37.22 -6.43
N SER A 55 14.89 36.55 -6.37
CA SER A 55 15.23 35.57 -7.39
C SER A 55 14.32 34.38 -7.12
N THR A 56 13.26 34.30 -7.90
CA THR A 56 12.59 33.07 -8.28
C THR A 56 13.61 31.94 -8.30
N GLY A 57 13.42 30.96 -7.42
CA GLY A 57 14.34 29.84 -7.18
C GLY A 57 14.47 28.90 -8.37
N ILE A 58 15.11 29.38 -9.43
CA ILE A 58 15.66 28.57 -10.50
C ILE A 58 17.09 28.29 -10.05
N SER A 59 17.31 27.05 -9.61
CA SER A 59 18.64 26.52 -9.28
C SER A 59 19.58 26.86 -10.42
N ARG A 60 20.62 27.65 -10.12
CA ARG A 60 21.62 28.11 -11.09
C ARG A 60 22.62 26.96 -11.32
N ASN A 61 22.14 25.83 -11.83
CA ASN A 61 23.01 24.71 -12.18
C ASN A 61 23.60 24.99 -13.56
N GLN A 62 24.92 25.11 -13.64
CA GLN A 62 25.62 25.19 -14.91
C GLN A 62 25.68 23.81 -15.58
N PRO A 63 25.76 23.73 -16.91
CA PRO A 63 26.05 22.47 -17.61
C PRO A 63 27.39 21.90 -17.10
N GLY A 64 27.35 20.80 -16.35
CA GLY A 64 28.53 20.19 -15.71
C GLY A 64 28.50 20.19 -14.17
N ASP A 65 27.60 20.95 -13.54
CA ASP A 65 27.40 20.87 -12.09
C ASP A 65 26.65 19.56 -11.75
N PRO A 66 27.06 18.81 -10.68
CA PRO A 66 26.29 17.67 -10.23
C PRO A 66 24.90 18.17 -9.81
N LEU A 67 23.86 17.66 -10.49
CA LEU A 67 22.48 17.94 -10.12
C LEU A 67 22.28 17.60 -8.63
N PRO A 68 21.59 18.44 -7.84
CA PRO A 68 21.22 18.09 -6.48
C PRO A 68 20.45 16.76 -6.51
N ILE A 69 21.09 15.68 -6.07
CA ILE A 69 20.45 14.37 -6.00
C ILE A 69 19.36 14.52 -4.94
N ALA A 70 18.11 14.64 -5.39
CA ALA A 70 16.97 14.74 -4.50
C ALA A 70 16.99 13.54 -3.55
N LYS A 71 17.00 13.80 -2.24
CA LYS A 71 16.98 12.73 -1.23
C LYS A 71 15.77 11.85 -1.50
N LYS A 72 15.99 10.54 -1.69
CA LYS A 72 14.91 9.58 -1.88
C LYS A 72 13.97 9.65 -0.69
N TYR A 73 12.68 9.90 -0.95
CA TYR A 73 11.68 9.96 0.10
C TYR A 73 11.59 8.61 0.85
N ARG A 74 11.60 8.66 2.18
CA ARG A 74 11.44 7.50 3.06
C ARG A 74 10.07 7.56 3.74
N TYR A 75 9.28 6.52 3.54
CA TYR A 75 7.99 6.39 4.24
C TYR A 75 8.18 6.18 5.74
N LYS A 76 7.25 6.71 6.55
CA LYS A 76 7.22 6.45 7.98
C LYS A 76 7.01 4.94 8.23
N PRO A 77 7.59 4.38 9.32
CA PRO A 77 7.33 2.99 9.72
C PRO A 77 5.82 2.70 9.74
N GLY A 78 5.43 1.51 9.27
CA GLY A 78 4.03 1.10 9.16
C GLY A 78 3.29 1.60 7.92
N THR A 79 3.73 2.68 7.26
CA THR A 79 3.02 3.23 6.08
C THR A 79 2.97 2.25 4.91
N LEU A 80 4.09 1.58 4.62
CA LEU A 80 4.17 0.58 3.57
C LEU A 80 3.43 -0.71 3.95
N ALA A 81 3.58 -1.15 5.21
CA ALA A 81 2.87 -2.33 5.72
C ALA A 81 1.34 -2.17 5.60
N LEU A 82 0.78 -1.01 5.98
CA LEU A 82 -0.65 -0.74 5.84
C LEU A 82 -1.11 -0.71 4.38
N ARG A 83 -0.23 -0.26 3.47
CA ARG A 83 -0.51 -0.29 2.02
C ARG A 83 -0.53 -1.72 1.49
N GLU A 84 0.42 -2.54 1.93
CA GLU A 84 0.52 -3.96 1.56
C GLU A 84 -0.68 -4.75 2.08
N ILE A 85 -1.08 -4.56 3.34
CA ILE A 85 -2.27 -5.19 3.92
C ILE A 85 -3.51 -4.87 3.08
N LYS A 86 -3.75 -3.59 2.78
CA LYS A 86 -4.90 -3.18 1.94
C LYS A 86 -4.84 -3.76 0.52
N ARG A 87 -3.63 -3.87 -0.05
CA ARG A 87 -3.44 -4.46 -1.37
C ARG A 87 -3.80 -5.94 -1.35
N TYR A 88 -3.23 -6.71 -0.42
CA TYR A 88 -3.39 -8.16 -0.38
C TYR A 88 -4.77 -8.60 0.10
N GLN A 89 -5.45 -7.80 0.92
CA GLN A 89 -6.87 -8.03 1.27
C GLN A 89 -7.83 -7.78 0.11
N LYS A 90 -7.43 -7.01 -0.91
CA LYS A 90 -8.25 -6.72 -2.09
C LYS A 90 -8.06 -7.77 -3.21
N SER A 91 -6.88 -8.36 -3.29
CA SER A 91 -6.54 -9.39 -4.27
C SER A 91 -6.78 -10.80 -3.71
N THR A 92 -6.87 -11.77 -4.60
CA THR A 92 -6.91 -13.21 -4.25
C THR A 92 -5.75 -13.96 -4.90
N ASP A 93 -4.65 -13.25 -5.19
CA ASP A 93 -3.48 -13.83 -5.83
C ASP A 93 -2.70 -14.69 -4.82
N LEU A 94 -2.19 -15.84 -5.27
CA LEU A 94 -1.29 -16.68 -4.49
C LEU A 94 0.04 -15.95 -4.22
N LEU A 95 0.48 -15.94 -2.97
CA LEU A 95 1.65 -15.23 -2.49
C LEU A 95 2.91 -16.10 -2.46
N LEU A 96 2.76 -17.42 -2.33
CA LEU A 96 3.89 -18.34 -2.38
C LEU A 96 4.34 -18.59 -3.82
N ARG A 97 5.66 -18.66 -4.02
CA ARG A 97 6.23 -19.00 -5.33
C ARG A 97 5.90 -20.45 -5.67
N LYS A 98 5.29 -20.66 -6.83
CA LYS A 98 4.81 -21.98 -7.29
C LYS A 98 5.89 -23.06 -7.33
N LEU A 99 7.09 -22.75 -7.87
CA LEU A 99 8.15 -23.76 -8.04
C LEU A 99 8.75 -24.24 -6.69
N PRO A 100 9.16 -23.35 -5.76
CA PRO A 100 9.57 -23.79 -4.42
C PRO A 100 8.48 -24.58 -3.68
N PHE A 101 7.22 -24.14 -3.73
CA PHE A 101 6.12 -24.87 -3.10
C PHE A 101 5.94 -26.28 -3.70
N ALA A 102 5.98 -26.40 -5.02
CA ALA A 102 5.89 -27.69 -5.71
C ALA A 102 7.05 -28.64 -5.36
N ARG A 103 8.27 -28.11 -5.13
CA ARG A 103 9.41 -28.91 -4.66
C ARG A 103 9.18 -29.42 -3.24
N LEU A 104 8.74 -28.54 -2.33
CA LEU A 104 8.41 -28.91 -0.95
C LEU A 104 7.33 -29.99 -0.88
N VAL A 105 6.27 -29.88 -1.68
CA VAL A 105 5.21 -30.91 -1.72
C VAL A 105 5.78 -32.28 -2.14
N ARG A 106 6.67 -32.30 -3.13
CA ARG A 106 7.30 -33.55 -3.60
C ARG A 106 8.27 -34.12 -2.58
N GLU A 107 9.02 -33.27 -1.90
CA GLU A 107 9.94 -33.64 -0.82
C GLU A 107 9.18 -34.32 0.33
N ILE A 108 8.12 -33.67 0.84
CA ILE A 108 7.26 -34.22 1.90
C ILE A 108 6.64 -35.55 1.46
N ALA A 109 6.17 -35.64 0.21
CA ALA A 109 5.60 -36.89 -0.28
C ALA A 109 6.62 -38.03 -0.36
N GLN A 110 7.86 -37.74 -0.78
CA GLN A 110 8.92 -38.75 -0.82
C GLN A 110 9.31 -39.24 0.57
N GLU A 111 9.26 -38.38 1.59
CA GLU A 111 9.54 -38.75 2.98
C GLU A 111 8.44 -39.61 3.61
N ASN A 112 7.17 -39.36 3.26
CA ASN A 112 6.02 -39.97 3.95
C ASN A 112 5.41 -41.18 3.23
N PHE A 113 5.70 -41.39 1.94
CA PHE A 113 5.13 -42.49 1.16
C PHE A 113 6.18 -43.53 0.75
N ILE A 114 5.73 -44.70 0.27
CA ILE A 114 6.54 -45.90 0.03
C ILE A 114 7.76 -45.59 -0.85
N GLN A 115 8.95 -45.92 -0.33
CA GLN A 115 10.22 -45.85 -1.07
C GLN A 115 10.17 -46.77 -2.28
N GLY A 116 10.17 -46.18 -3.49
CA GLY A 116 10.27 -46.92 -4.76
C GLY A 116 9.17 -46.60 -5.77
N GLU A 117 8.05 -46.01 -5.33
CA GLU A 117 6.97 -45.57 -6.23
C GLU A 117 7.17 -44.11 -6.66
N MET A 118 7.32 -43.87 -7.96
CA MET A 118 7.41 -42.51 -8.50
C MET A 118 6.00 -41.90 -8.61
N PHE A 119 5.66 -40.99 -7.70
CA PHE A 119 4.40 -40.26 -7.79
C PHE A 119 4.38 -39.29 -8.97
N GLN A 120 3.40 -39.48 -9.86
CA GLN A 120 3.06 -38.49 -10.87
C GLN A 120 2.10 -37.46 -10.27
N TRP A 121 2.41 -36.18 -10.45
CA TRP A 121 1.64 -35.09 -9.88
C TRP A 121 0.87 -34.36 -10.97
N GLN A 122 -0.44 -34.26 -10.80
CA GLN A 122 -1.25 -33.35 -11.60
C GLN A 122 -0.92 -31.90 -11.22
N SER A 123 -0.82 -31.02 -12.22
CA SER A 123 -0.57 -29.59 -11.99
C SER A 123 -1.65 -28.93 -11.13
N VAL A 124 -2.91 -29.30 -11.34
CA VAL A 124 -4.07 -28.81 -10.57
C VAL A 124 -4.01 -29.27 -9.11
N ALA A 125 -3.52 -30.48 -8.83
CA ALA A 125 -3.39 -30.97 -7.46
C ALA A 125 -2.39 -30.13 -6.64
N ILE A 126 -1.24 -29.78 -7.25
CA ILE A 126 -0.26 -28.89 -6.60
C ILE A 126 -0.84 -27.50 -6.34
N LEU A 127 -1.63 -26.97 -7.28
CA LEU A 127 -2.30 -25.67 -7.09
C LEU A 127 -3.34 -25.73 -5.96
N ALA A 128 -4.15 -26.79 -5.91
CA ALA A 128 -5.14 -26.97 -4.85
C ALA A 128 -4.49 -27.07 -3.46
N LEU A 129 -3.36 -27.79 -3.35
CA LEU A 129 -2.57 -27.85 -2.12
C LEU A 129 -2.02 -26.47 -1.73
N GLN A 130 -1.59 -25.67 -2.71
CA GLN A 130 -1.11 -24.32 -2.46
C GLN A 130 -2.23 -23.39 -1.98
N GLU A 131 -3.39 -23.42 -2.63
CA GLU A 131 -4.57 -22.65 -2.22
C GLU A 131 -4.99 -22.99 -0.78
N ALA A 132 -5.09 -24.28 -0.46
CA ALA A 132 -5.45 -24.72 0.89
C ALA A 132 -4.40 -24.30 1.94
N ALA A 133 -3.11 -24.44 1.63
CA ALA A 133 -2.04 -24.06 2.54
C ALA A 133 -2.00 -22.55 2.80
N GLU A 134 -2.13 -21.73 1.76
CA GLU A 134 -2.16 -20.27 1.93
C GLU A 134 -3.41 -19.81 2.69
N ALA A 135 -4.58 -20.37 2.39
CA ALA A 135 -5.81 -20.07 3.12
C ALA A 135 -5.69 -20.42 4.61
N PHE A 136 -5.09 -21.58 4.92
CA PHE A 136 -4.84 -21.99 6.30
C PHE A 136 -3.90 -21.01 7.03
N LEU A 137 -2.77 -20.63 6.39
CA LEU A 137 -1.80 -19.72 6.97
C LEU A 137 -2.39 -18.32 7.21
N VAL A 138 -3.20 -17.80 6.28
CA VAL A 138 -3.89 -16.51 6.43
C VAL A 138 -4.83 -16.57 7.64
N GLY A 139 -5.70 -17.59 7.73
CA GLY A 139 -6.62 -17.73 8.86
C GLY A 139 -5.89 -17.91 10.20
N LEU A 140 -4.78 -18.64 10.25
CA LEU A 140 -3.96 -18.76 11.46
C LEU A 140 -3.33 -17.41 11.85
N LEU A 141 -2.89 -16.62 10.89
CA LEU A 141 -2.28 -15.30 11.14
C LEU A 141 -3.31 -14.27 11.59
N GLU A 142 -4.57 -14.37 11.16
CA GLU A 142 -5.67 -13.56 11.68
C GLU A 142 -5.89 -13.81 13.18
N ASP A 143 -5.99 -15.08 13.59
CA ASP A 143 -6.13 -15.47 15.01
C ASP A 143 -4.89 -15.06 15.83
N THR A 144 -3.70 -15.25 15.26
CA THR A 144 -2.42 -14.83 15.86
C THR A 144 -2.37 -13.33 16.09
N ASN A 145 -2.87 -12.54 15.13
CA ASN A 145 -2.93 -11.09 15.25
C ASN A 145 -3.88 -10.66 16.37
N LEU A 146 -5.03 -11.33 16.54
CA LEU A 146 -5.94 -11.09 17.68
C LEU A 146 -5.25 -11.39 19.02
N CYS A 147 -4.46 -12.45 19.10
CA CYS A 147 -3.67 -12.79 20.29
C CYS A 147 -2.62 -11.71 20.62
N ALA A 148 -1.93 -11.18 19.60
CA ALA A 148 -0.97 -10.10 19.77
C ALA A 148 -1.64 -8.80 20.28
N LEU A 149 -2.79 -8.45 19.71
CA LEU A 149 -3.59 -7.28 20.11
C LEU A 149 -4.13 -7.43 21.53
N HIS A 150 -4.58 -8.64 21.92
CA HIS A 150 -5.01 -8.94 23.29
C HIS A 150 -3.88 -8.67 24.30
N ALA A 151 -2.64 -8.95 23.92
CA ALA A 151 -1.44 -8.66 24.72
C ALA A 151 -0.90 -7.22 24.53
N LYS A 152 -1.69 -6.28 23.97
CA LYS A 152 -1.34 -4.87 23.73
C LYS A 152 -0.09 -4.68 22.85
N ARG A 153 0.17 -5.60 21.92
CA ARG A 153 1.28 -5.53 20.95
C ARG A 153 0.73 -5.43 19.52
N VAL A 154 1.56 -4.90 18.62
CA VAL A 154 1.28 -4.84 17.16
C VAL A 154 2.11 -5.87 16.39
N THR A 155 3.19 -6.37 16.99
CA THR A 155 4.07 -7.38 16.39
C THR A 155 3.67 -8.76 16.89
N ILE A 156 3.31 -9.65 15.96
CA ILE A 156 3.06 -11.07 16.24
C ILE A 156 4.36 -11.79 16.64
N MET A 157 4.24 -12.76 17.55
CA MET A 157 5.34 -13.55 18.09
C MET A 157 5.00 -15.04 18.07
N GLN A 158 6.00 -15.91 18.23
CA GLN A 158 5.81 -17.37 18.25
C GLN A 158 4.79 -17.82 19.30
N LYS A 159 4.78 -17.20 20.48
CA LYS A 159 3.80 -17.48 21.55
C LYS A 159 2.35 -17.18 21.14
N ASP A 160 2.14 -16.20 20.25
CA ASP A 160 0.80 -15.85 19.76
C ASP A 160 0.29 -16.95 18.81
N ILE A 161 1.18 -17.51 17.98
CA ILE A 161 0.87 -18.64 17.08
C ILE A 161 0.57 -19.90 17.89
N GLN A 162 1.41 -20.20 18.89
CA GLN A 162 1.20 -21.34 19.78
C GLN A 162 -0.13 -21.26 20.53
N LEU A 163 -0.47 -20.07 21.04
CA LEU A 163 -1.75 -19.82 21.69
C LEU A 163 -2.93 -20.01 20.72
N ALA A 164 -2.86 -19.40 19.53
CA ALA A 164 -3.90 -19.53 18.51
C ALA A 164 -4.15 -21.00 18.13
N ARG A 165 -3.08 -21.77 17.85
CA ARG A 165 -3.18 -23.20 17.54
C ARG A 165 -3.79 -24.01 18.69
N ARG A 166 -3.42 -23.69 19.94
CA ARG A 166 -3.94 -24.39 21.11
C ARG A 166 -5.43 -24.13 21.34
N ILE A 167 -5.89 -22.91 21.09
CA ILE A 167 -7.33 -22.56 21.20
C ILE A 167 -8.12 -23.19 20.05
N ARG A 168 -7.57 -23.22 18.84
CA ARG A 168 -8.22 -23.81 17.66
C ARG A 168 -8.35 -25.34 17.74
N GLY A 169 -7.48 -26.00 18.50
CA GLY A 169 -7.42 -27.46 18.57
C GLY A 169 -6.49 -28.10 17.54
N ASP A 170 -5.71 -27.31 16.81
CA ASP A 170 -4.71 -27.76 15.81
C ASP A 170 -3.41 -28.31 16.44
N GLY A 171 -3.40 -28.42 17.76
CA GLY A 171 -2.22 -28.73 18.57
C GLY A 171 -2.57 -29.70 19.68
N ILE A 172 -3.17 -30.84 19.30
CA ILE A 172 -3.23 -32.11 20.05
C ILE A 172 -3.21 -33.23 19.02
#